data_AF-A0AA43IGY2-F1
#
_entry.id   AF-A0AA43IGY2-F1
#
_cell.length_a   1.000
_cell.length_b   1.000
_cell.length_c   1.000
_cell.angle_alpha   90.00
_cell.angle_beta   90.00
_cell.angle_gamma   90.00
#
_symmetry.space_group_name_H-M   'P 1'
#
loop_
_entity.id
_entity.type
_entity.pdbx_description
1 polymer ?
#
loop_
_entity_poly.entity_id
_entity_poly.type
_entity_poly.pdbx_seq_one_letter_code
_entity_poly.pdbx_strand_id
1 'polypeptide(L)' 'MLIPCPWCGLRPDAEFSAGGEAHLVRPDPDASTDEQWGRYLYFRANVKGAQRERWFHAYGCR' A
#
# COMPACT_ATOMS: atom_id res chain seq x y z
N MET A 1 10.40 6.78 -12.26
CA MET A 1 9.01 7.29 -12.38
C MET A 1 8.88 8.60 -11.60
N LEU A 2 7.91 9.46 -11.93
CA LEU A 2 7.57 10.62 -11.10
C LEU A 2 6.24 10.37 -10.38
N ILE A 3 6.22 10.56 -9.05
CA ILE A 3 5.04 10.38 -8.21
C ILE A 3 4.59 11.77 -7.72
N PRO A 4 3.31 12.15 -7.91
CA PRO A 4 2.77 13.41 -7.40
C PRO A 4 2.47 13.29 -5.91
N CYS A 5 3.45 13.60 -5.06
CA CYS A 5 3.20 13.71 -3.62
C CYS A 5 2.20 14.86 -3.38
N PRO A 6 1.09 14.61 -2.63
CA PRO A 6 0.09 15.65 -2.35
C PRO A 6 0.65 16.89 -1.65
N TRP A 7 1.78 16.75 -0.96
CA TRP A 7 2.40 17.82 -0.18
C TRP A 7 3.65 18.41 -0.84
N CYS A 8 4.42 17.61 -1.57
CA CYS A 8 5.72 18.02 -2.13
C CYS A 8 5.75 18.16 -3.66
N GLY A 9 4.63 17.90 -4.34
CA GLY A 9 4.53 17.89 -5.79
C GLY A 9 5.16 16.66 -6.44
N LEU A 10 5.51 16.77 -7.73
CA LEU A 10 6.15 15.68 -8.48
C LEU A 10 7.56 15.41 -7.96
N ARG A 11 7.82 14.16 -7.55
CA ARG A 11 9.11 13.71 -7.03
C ARG A 11 9.55 12.38 -7.64
N PRO A 12 10.86 12.10 -7.73
CA PRO A 12 11.36 10.80 -8.17
C PRO A 12 10.87 9.66 -7.27
N ASP A 13 10.53 8.52 -7.86
CA ASP A 13 10.08 7.32 -7.14
C ASP A 13 11.08 6.80 -6.11
N ALA A 14 12.38 7.05 -6.32
CA ALA A 14 13.43 6.72 -5.37
C ALA A 14 13.28 7.42 -3.99
N GLU A 15 12.48 8.48 -3.89
CA GLU A 15 12.14 9.13 -2.62
C GLU A 15 11.05 8.39 -1.82
N PHE A 16 10.39 7.40 -2.43
CA PHE A 16 9.21 6.74 -1.87
C PHE A 16 9.47 5.25 -1.58
N SER A 17 8.76 4.74 -0.57
CA SER A 17 8.63 3.31 -0.33
C SER A 17 7.29 2.80 -0.86
N ALA A 18 7.32 1.72 -1.64
CA ALA A 18 6.12 1.05 -2.14
C ALA A 18 5.42 0.30 -1.00
N GLY A 19 4.11 0.52 -0.86
CA GLY A 19 3.26 -0.08 0.19
C GLY A 19 2.34 -1.20 -0.29
N GLY A 20 2.43 -1.59 -1.56
CA GLY A 20 1.58 -2.62 -2.18
C GLY A 20 0.13 -2.16 -2.37
N GLU A 21 -0.79 -3.12 -2.40
CA GLU A 21 -2.24 -2.89 -2.59
C GLU A 21 -2.81 -1.82 -1.66
N ALA A 22 -3.63 -0.93 -2.22
CA ALA A 22 -4.38 0.07 -1.48
C ALA A 22 -5.68 -0.49 -0.89
N HIS A 23 -6.22 0.22 0.10
CA HIS A 23 -7.52 -0.09 0.72
C HIS A 23 -7.61 -1.46 1.42
N LEU A 24 -6.47 -2.08 1.75
CA LEU A 24 -6.44 -3.26 2.61
C LEU A 24 -6.85 -2.88 4.04
N VAL A 25 -7.97 -3.42 4.51
CA VAL A 25 -8.46 -3.21 5.88
C VAL A 25 -8.00 -4.36 6.77
N ARG A 26 -7.40 -4.02 7.91
CA ARG A 26 -7.03 -5.02 8.93
C ARG A 26 -8.31 -5.55 9.59
N PRO A 27 -8.58 -6.86 9.56
CA PRO A 27 -9.72 -7.42 10.25
C PRO A 27 -9.46 -7.45 11.76
N ASP A 28 -10.54 -7.53 12.55
CA ASP A 28 -10.46 -7.64 14.01
C ASP A 28 -9.77 -8.96 14.40
N PRO A 29 -8.63 -8.93 15.12
CA PRO A 29 -7.91 -10.14 15.49
C PRO A 29 -8.73 -11.12 16.32
N ASP A 30 -9.66 -10.64 17.17
CA ASP A 30 -10.39 -11.49 18.11
C ASP A 30 -11.65 -12.10 17.50
N ALA A 31 -12.12 -11.55 16.38
CA ALA A 31 -13.33 -12.00 15.67
C ALA A 31 -13.03 -12.70 14.35
N SER A 32 -11.76 -12.75 13.91
CA SER A 32 -11.37 -13.36 12.65
C SER A 32 -11.13 -14.87 12.76
N THR A 33 -11.50 -15.62 11.73
CA THR A 33 -11.03 -17.00 11.56
C THR A 33 -9.56 -17.02 11.12
N ASP A 34 -8.88 -18.15 11.35
CA ASP A 34 -7.51 -18.37 10.85
C ASP A 34 -7.38 -18.16 9.33
N GLU A 35 -8.41 -18.54 8.57
CA GLU A 35 -8.44 -18.31 7.12
C GLU A 35 -8.50 -16.82 6.78
N GLN A 36 -9.38 -16.06 7.44
CA GLN A 36 -9.49 -14.61 7.24
C GLN A 36 -8.19 -13.90 7.61
N TRP A 37 -7.60 -14.30 8.74
CA TRP A 37 -6.35 -13.75 9.22
C TRP A 37 -5.18 -14.10 8.29
N GLY A 38 -5.06 -15.35 7.86
CA GLY A 38 -4.06 -15.81 6.90
C GLY A 38 -4.17 -15.07 5.56
N ARG A 39 -5.38 -14.84 5.07
CA ARG A 39 -5.63 -14.01 3.88
C ARG A 39 -5.12 -12.58 4.08
N TYR A 40 -5.44 -11.94 5.20
CA TYR A 40 -4.97 -10.59 5.51
C TYR A 40 -3.44 -10.52 5.64
N LEU A 41 -2.79 -11.53 6.21
CA LEU A 41 -1.33 -11.51 6.38
C LEU A 41 -0.59 -11.72 5.06
N TYR A 42 -1.03 -12.67 4.23
CA TYR A 42 -0.18 -13.19 3.14
C TYR A 42 -0.70 -12.91 1.73
N PHE A 43 -1.97 -12.52 1.55
CA PHE A 43 -2.56 -12.38 0.22
C PHE A 43 -2.83 -10.92 -0.14
N ARG A 44 -2.44 -10.52 -1.36
CA ARG A 44 -2.72 -9.20 -1.94
C ARG A 44 -3.23 -9.38 -3.37
N ALA A 45 -4.05 -8.45 -3.85
CA ALA A 45 -4.33 -8.37 -5.28
C ALA A 45 -3.05 -8.06 -6.05
N ASN A 46 -2.86 -8.75 -7.17
CA ASN A 46 -1.76 -8.52 -8.11
C ASN A 46 -2.35 -8.39 -9.52
N VAL A 47 -2.97 -7.24 -9.76
CA VAL A 47 -3.74 -7.00 -10.98
C VAL A 47 -2.79 -6.77 -12.16
N LYS A 48 -2.92 -7.57 -13.22
CA LYS A 48 -2.27 -7.31 -14.50
C LYS A 48 -3.00 -6.18 -15.23
N GLY A 49 -2.68 -4.94 -14.89
CA GLY A 49 -3.32 -3.74 -15.45
C GLY A 49 -3.31 -2.60 -14.45
N ALA A 50 -4.31 -1.73 -14.51
CA ALA A 50 -4.47 -0.65 -13.54
C ALA A 50 -4.70 -1.22 -12.14
N GLN A 51 -3.78 -0.90 -11.22
CA GLN A 51 -3.84 -1.31 -9.81
C GLN A 51 -3.91 -0.08 -8.92
N ARG A 52 -4.64 -0.19 -7.82
CA ARG A 52 -4.62 0.82 -6.74
C ARG A 52 -3.59 0.40 -5.71
N GLU A 53 -2.63 1.27 -5.46
CA GLU A 53 -1.46 1.00 -4.63
C GLU A 53 -1.16 2.15 -3.66
N ARG A 54 -0.34 1.86 -2.66
CA ARG A 54 0.10 2.82 -1.63
C ARG A 54 1.56 3.17 -1.85
N TRP A 55 1.88 4.43 -1.61
CA TRP A 55 3.24 4.96 -1.63
C TRP A 55 3.44 5.87 -0.42
N PHE A 56 4.59 5.74 0.25
CA PHE A 56 4.97 6.57 1.38
C PHE A 56 6.19 7.42 1.03
N HIS A 57 6.12 8.73 1.19
CA HIS A 57 7.22 9.66 0.85
C HIS A 57 8.31 9.64 1.92
N ALA A 58 9.07 8.53 1.95
CA ALA A 58 10.01 8.18 3.01
C ALA A 58 11.16 9.19 3.18
N TYR A 59 11.54 9.89 2.10
CA TYR A 59 12.59 10.92 2.14
C TYR A 59 12.04 12.35 2.01
N GLY A 60 10.76 12.56 2.33
CA GLY A 60 10.10 13.87 2.26
C GLY A 60 9.15 14.12 3.42
N CYS A 61 7.86 14.34 3.13
CA CYS A 61 6.84 14.83 4.05
C CYS A 61 6.34 13.81 5.11
N ARG A 62 7.21 12.95 5.62
CA ARG A 62 6.88 11.89 6.59
C ARG A 62 5.95 12.36 7.70
#